data_AF-A0AAU8RI59-F1
#
_entry.id   AF-A0AAU8RI59-F1
#
_cell.length_a   1.000
_cell.length_b   1.000
_cell.length_c   1.000
_cell.angle_alpha   90.00
_cell.angle_beta   90.00
_cell.angle_gamma   90.00
#
_symmetry.space_group_name_H-M   'P 1'
#
loop_
_entity.id
_entity.type
_entity.pdbx_description
1 polymer ?
#
loop_
_entity_poly.entity_id
_entity_poly.type
_entity_poly.pdbx_seq_one_letter_code
_entity_poly.pdbx_strand_id
1 'polypeptide(L)'
;MKIFEKLNIFYAVLMVMALAFFVACSSCSNSSSDADTDAEIEETTSDDLVMDVDPSLFLTDSGAVTVALVPCTLSDGTEGDCYQIVTTSTPADHTMGPWCPDNIADGAEAGGIWLENGEVYDVDGAFIQNMATFYNDENWMMYDENGDIYTTETEDDCANAANPNVGEEYANFCVECLPSYVTDMSNTYTIPVTPVKLASPLSFGGFGPPGASSAPSNRGLAFNGVVFDAPAPTDAILGAYTLAPFDDAGGHINLNAGYHYHAATGVSTQVAQTDNHAAQIGYAMDGFAMYAQLDADGNEPTDLDDCRGHTDSIRGYHYHVAAPGSNSFIDCLSGAYAE
;
A
#
# COMPACT_ATOMS: atom_id res chain seq x y z
N MET A 1 3.20 48.19 -53.20
CA MET A 1 1.74 48.22 -52.96
C MET A 1 1.58 47.87 -51.48
N LYS A 2 1.71 48.87 -50.59
CA LYS A 2 0.60 49.64 -49.95
C LYS A 2 -0.41 48.69 -49.28
N ILE A 3 -0.80 48.78 -47.99
CA ILE A 3 -0.71 49.80 -46.93
C ILE A 3 -1.25 49.14 -45.63
N PHE A 4 -0.64 49.48 -44.46
CA PHE A 4 -1.16 49.77 -43.09
C PHE A 4 -2.34 48.95 -42.47
N GLU A 5 -2.43 48.73 -41.15
CA GLU A 5 -2.24 49.71 -40.07
C GLU A 5 -2.11 49.07 -38.67
N LYS A 6 -1.22 49.65 -37.83
CA LYS A 6 -1.04 49.45 -36.38
C LYS A 6 -1.72 50.61 -35.62
N LEU A 7 -2.16 50.40 -34.37
CA LEU A 7 -2.25 51.47 -33.34
C LEU A 7 -2.38 50.84 -31.91
N ASN A 8 -1.32 50.77 -31.09
CA ASN A 8 -0.90 51.65 -29.96
C ASN A 8 -1.99 51.92 -28.91
N ILE A 9 -1.91 51.41 -27.66
CA ILE A 9 -1.04 51.75 -26.50
C ILE A 9 -1.05 53.24 -26.16
N PHE A 10 -1.67 53.61 -25.02
CA PHE A 10 -1.52 54.81 -24.16
C PHE A 10 -2.73 54.82 -23.18
N TYR A 11 -2.70 55.01 -21.85
CA TYR A 11 -1.93 55.89 -20.95
C TYR A 11 -1.92 55.33 -19.51
N ALA A 12 -0.88 55.68 -18.77
CA ALA A 12 -0.78 55.61 -17.32
C ALA A 12 -1.01 57.00 -16.67
N VAL A 13 -1.21 56.98 -15.34
CA VAL A 13 -1.10 58.08 -14.35
C VAL A 13 -2.38 58.89 -14.05
N LEU A 14 -2.98 58.66 -12.87
CA LEU A 14 -3.25 59.74 -11.91
C LEU A 14 -3.42 59.19 -10.48
N MET A 15 -2.81 59.91 -9.55
CA MET A 15 -2.63 59.64 -8.12
C MET A 15 -3.60 60.55 -7.31
N VAL A 16 -3.82 60.19 -6.03
CA VAL A 16 -4.30 61.04 -4.91
C VAL A 16 -5.84 61.18 -4.77
N MET A 17 -6.43 60.68 -3.67
CA MET A 17 -6.67 61.48 -2.45
C MET A 17 -7.47 60.65 -1.41
N ALA A 18 -6.93 60.60 -0.19
CA ALA A 18 -7.61 60.10 1.00
C ALA A 18 -8.78 61.00 1.40
N LEU A 19 -9.89 60.44 1.87
CA LEU A 19 -10.83 61.16 2.73
C LEU A 19 -11.34 60.23 3.83
N ALA A 20 -10.86 60.50 5.04
CA ALA A 20 -11.42 60.00 6.29
C ALA A 20 -12.82 60.58 6.48
N PHE A 21 -13.79 59.74 6.82
CA PHE A 21 -15.04 60.18 7.42
C PHE A 21 -15.09 59.70 8.88
N PHE A 22 -14.67 60.60 9.77
CA PHE A 22 -15.07 60.61 11.17
C PHE A 22 -16.51 61.14 11.22
N VAL A 23 -17.44 60.34 11.75
CA VAL A 23 -18.65 60.87 12.39
C VAL A 23 -18.73 60.27 13.78
N ALA A 24 -18.51 61.15 14.76
CA ALA A 24 -18.80 60.93 16.16
C ALA A 24 -20.04 61.77 16.54
N CYS A 25 -20.93 61.16 17.33
CA CYS A 25 -21.67 61.70 18.48
C CYS A 25 -22.78 60.69 18.83
N SER A 26 -22.68 59.97 19.96
CA SER A 26 -23.25 60.32 21.30
C SER A 26 -24.78 60.48 21.27
N SER A 27 -25.63 59.89 22.11
CA SER A 27 -25.60 59.23 23.43
C SER A 27 -27.00 58.55 23.57
N CYS A 28 -27.24 57.43 24.26
CA CYS A 28 -27.51 57.35 25.70
C CYS A 28 -27.70 55.88 26.15
N SER A 29 -27.00 55.52 27.24
CA SER A 29 -27.38 54.62 28.35
C SER A 29 -28.53 53.60 28.17
N ASN A 30 -28.24 52.31 28.34
CA ASN A 30 -28.54 51.61 29.61
C ASN A 30 -27.81 50.26 29.68
N SER A 31 -27.44 49.87 30.90
CA SER A 31 -26.72 48.67 31.29
C SER A 31 -27.55 47.39 31.16
N SER A 32 -27.01 46.38 30.48
CA SER A 32 -27.18 44.96 30.85
C SER A 32 -26.22 44.10 30.02
N SER A 33 -25.60 43.17 30.72
CA SER A 33 -24.65 42.15 30.26
C SER A 33 -25.16 41.34 29.07
N ASP A 34 -24.38 41.31 27.99
CA ASP A 34 -24.34 40.20 27.05
C ASP A 34 -22.89 40.03 26.61
N ALA A 35 -22.31 38.88 26.94
CA ALA A 35 -21.01 38.46 26.47
C ALA A 35 -21.21 37.92 25.05
N ASP A 36 -21.00 38.78 24.04
CA ASP A 36 -20.82 38.31 22.67
C ASP A 36 -19.53 37.49 22.64
N THR A 37 -19.72 36.19 22.42
CA THR A 37 -18.65 35.25 22.15
C THR A 37 -18.35 35.40 20.66
N ASP A 38 -17.30 36.15 20.33
CA ASP A 38 -16.66 36.03 19.01
C ASP A 38 -16.05 34.62 18.97
N ALA A 39 -16.83 33.66 18.48
CA ALA A 39 -16.30 32.37 18.08
C ALA A 39 -15.55 32.60 16.78
N GLU A 40 -14.24 32.80 16.87
CA GLU A 40 -13.35 32.58 15.75
C GLU A 40 -13.57 31.13 15.29
N ILE A 41 -14.19 30.96 14.13
CA ILE A 41 -14.23 29.68 13.45
C ILE A 41 -12.79 29.46 12.97
N GLU A 42 -12.02 28.69 13.72
CA GLU A 42 -10.77 28.13 13.20
C GLU A 42 -11.17 27.22 12.03
N GLU A 43 -10.91 27.67 10.80
CA GLU A 43 -10.83 26.75 9.68
C GLU A 43 -9.68 25.80 10.00
N THR A 44 -10.01 24.57 10.38
CA THR A 44 -9.06 23.48 10.49
C THR A 44 -8.44 23.31 9.12
N THR A 45 -7.18 23.72 8.99
CA THR A 45 -6.41 23.46 7.78
C THR A 45 -6.33 21.95 7.60
N SER A 46 -6.45 21.45 6.36
CA SER A 46 -6.47 20.00 6.10
C SER A 46 -5.24 19.27 6.66
N ASP A 47 -4.13 20.00 6.85
CA ASP A 47 -2.90 19.48 7.45
C ASP A 47 -3.03 19.09 8.93
N ASP A 48 -4.07 19.55 9.64
CA ASP A 48 -4.35 19.19 11.03
C ASP A 48 -5.39 18.06 11.17
N LEU A 49 -6.05 17.66 10.08
CA LEU A 49 -6.99 16.55 10.11
C LEU A 49 -6.23 15.22 10.17
N VAL A 50 -6.48 14.45 11.23
CA VAL A 50 -5.97 13.10 11.41
C VAL A 50 -7.16 12.16 11.64
N MET A 51 -7.19 11.07 10.88
CA MET A 51 -8.21 10.04 11.00
C MET A 51 -7.66 8.90 11.84
N ASP A 52 -8.39 8.55 12.90
CA ASP A 52 -8.08 7.37 13.70
C ASP A 52 -8.28 6.10 12.86
N VAL A 53 -7.48 5.08 13.17
CA VAL A 53 -7.69 3.72 12.66
C VAL A 53 -9.05 3.24 13.14
N ASP A 54 -9.94 2.87 12.21
CA ASP A 54 -11.20 2.22 12.51
C ASP A 54 -11.01 0.69 12.60
N PRO A 55 -11.02 0.10 13.81
CA PRO A 55 -10.80 -1.32 13.98
C PRO A 55 -11.97 -2.17 13.45
N SER A 56 -13.14 -1.57 13.21
CA SER A 56 -14.32 -2.29 12.71
C SER A 56 -14.20 -2.69 11.24
N LEU A 57 -13.23 -2.12 10.51
CA LEU A 57 -12.95 -2.51 9.13
C LEU A 57 -12.22 -3.85 9.04
N PHE A 58 -11.56 -4.32 10.10
CA PHE A 58 -10.89 -5.62 10.10
C PHE A 58 -11.90 -6.78 10.15
N LEU A 59 -11.65 -7.81 9.34
CA LEU A 59 -12.53 -8.98 9.19
C LEU A 59 -12.36 -9.97 10.34
N THR A 60 -13.00 -9.67 11.47
CA THR A 60 -12.87 -10.45 12.71
C THR A 60 -13.87 -11.60 12.85
N ASP A 61 -14.90 -11.67 12.01
CA ASP A 61 -15.99 -12.65 12.11
C ASP A 61 -15.53 -14.11 11.99
N SER A 62 -14.48 -14.38 11.20
CA SER A 62 -13.91 -15.72 11.02
C SER A 62 -13.05 -16.17 12.20
N GLY A 63 -12.63 -15.24 13.06
CA GLY A 63 -11.59 -15.45 14.07
C GLY A 63 -10.17 -15.51 13.51
N ALA A 64 -9.99 -15.39 12.18
CA ALA A 64 -8.68 -15.34 11.55
C ALA A 64 -7.91 -14.06 11.89
N VAL A 65 -8.64 -12.99 12.25
CA VAL A 65 -8.11 -11.70 12.71
C VAL A 65 -8.74 -11.38 14.06
N THR A 66 -7.92 -10.91 15.00
CA THR A 66 -8.38 -10.36 16.28
C THR A 66 -7.70 -9.02 16.52
N VAL A 67 -8.42 -8.09 17.14
CA VAL A 67 -7.94 -6.73 17.41
C VAL A 67 -8.11 -6.44 18.90
N ALA A 68 -7.05 -5.99 19.55
CA ALA A 68 -7.04 -5.59 20.96
C ALA A 68 -6.39 -4.21 21.13
N LEU A 69 -6.94 -3.39 22.02
CA LEU A 69 -6.35 -2.11 22.38
C LEU A 69 -5.25 -2.32 23.42
N VAL A 70 -4.06 -1.79 23.17
CA VAL A 70 -2.90 -1.87 24.07
C VAL A 70 -2.20 -0.50 24.17
N PRO A 71 -1.62 -0.14 25.32
CA PRO A 71 -0.76 1.04 25.39
C PRO A 71 0.52 0.80 24.58
N CYS A 72 1.02 1.85 23.92
CA CYS A 72 2.26 1.79 23.14
C CYS A 72 3.03 3.11 23.18
N THR A 73 4.29 3.05 22.74
CA THR A 73 5.13 4.21 22.46
C THR A 73 5.47 4.17 20.98
N LEU A 74 5.29 5.30 20.29
CA LEU A 74 5.62 5.43 18.88
C LEU A 74 7.10 5.79 18.70
N SER A 75 7.60 5.62 17.49
CA SER A 75 9.02 5.84 17.14
C SER A 75 9.51 7.28 17.31
N ASP A 76 8.61 8.25 17.48
CA ASP A 76 8.93 9.65 17.84
C ASP A 76 8.90 9.93 19.36
N GLY A 77 8.57 8.91 20.16
CA GLY A 77 8.42 8.99 21.62
C GLY A 77 7.02 9.35 22.09
N THR A 78 6.05 9.53 21.18
CA THR A 78 4.65 9.77 21.56
C THR A 78 4.08 8.55 22.28
N GLU A 79 3.51 8.75 23.46
CA GLU A 79 2.78 7.72 24.19
C GLU A 79 1.30 7.76 23.81
N GLY A 80 0.68 6.60 23.62
CA GLY A 80 -0.73 6.50 23.26
C GLY A 80 -1.25 5.08 23.33
N ASP A 81 -2.36 4.85 22.64
CA ASP A 81 -2.91 3.51 22.44
C ASP A 81 -2.66 3.04 21.01
N CYS A 82 -2.47 1.73 20.87
CA CYS A 82 -2.32 1.04 19.60
C CYS A 82 -3.32 -0.12 19.52
N TYR A 83 -3.65 -0.51 18.30
CA TYR A 83 -4.28 -1.79 18.01
C TYR A 83 -3.21 -2.86 17.85
N GLN A 84 -3.22 -3.84 18.75
CA GLN A 84 -2.55 -5.12 18.55
C GLN A 84 -3.47 -6.03 17.74
N ILE A 85 -3.00 -6.41 16.55
CA ILE A 85 -3.75 -7.18 15.57
C ILE A 85 -3.07 -8.53 15.42
N VAL A 86 -3.75 -9.60 15.85
CA VAL A 86 -3.26 -10.98 15.70
C VAL A 86 -3.99 -11.62 14.52
N THR A 87 -3.24 -12.17 13.58
CA THR A 87 -3.74 -12.77 12.35
C THR A 87 -3.16 -14.16 12.15
N THR A 88 -3.93 -15.05 11.52
CA THR A 88 -3.47 -16.37 11.05
C THR A 88 -2.93 -16.32 9.62
N SER A 89 -2.90 -15.14 8.99
CA SER A 89 -2.56 -14.97 7.57
C SER A 89 -3.36 -15.90 6.66
N THR A 90 -4.60 -16.22 7.02
CA THR A 90 -5.52 -17.02 6.20
C THR A 90 -6.73 -16.14 5.88
N PRO A 91 -6.72 -15.43 4.73
CA PRO A 91 -7.78 -14.48 4.40
C PRO A 91 -9.13 -15.18 4.28
N ALA A 92 -10.18 -14.55 4.83
CA ALA A 92 -11.54 -15.10 4.80
C ALA A 92 -12.38 -14.61 3.61
N ASP A 93 -11.89 -13.62 2.88
CA ASP A 93 -12.58 -12.91 1.81
C ASP A 93 -12.22 -13.38 0.39
N HIS A 94 -11.15 -14.17 0.25
CA HIS A 94 -10.81 -14.84 -1.00
C HIS A 94 -10.12 -16.19 -0.74
N THR A 95 -9.99 -17.00 -1.80
CA THR A 95 -9.21 -18.25 -1.75
C THR A 95 -7.74 -17.91 -2.03
N MET A 96 -6.81 -18.58 -1.37
CA MET A 96 -5.38 -18.49 -1.67
C MET A 96 -5.04 -19.40 -2.85
N GLY A 97 -4.20 -18.93 -3.75
CA GLY A 97 -3.88 -19.64 -4.99
C GLY A 97 -5.01 -19.59 -6.02
N PRO A 98 -4.81 -20.21 -7.19
CA PRO A 98 -3.63 -20.98 -7.59
C PRO A 98 -2.38 -20.11 -7.85
N TRP A 99 -1.21 -20.74 -7.93
CA TRP A 99 0.07 -20.08 -8.22
C TRP A 99 0.72 -20.64 -9.48
N CYS A 100 0.92 -21.97 -9.51
CA CYS A 100 1.54 -22.68 -10.61
C CYS A 100 0.51 -23.49 -11.40
N PRO A 101 0.46 -23.36 -12.74
CA PRO A 101 -0.30 -24.27 -13.58
C PRO A 101 0.36 -25.66 -13.62
N ASP A 102 -0.44 -26.71 -13.88
CA ASP A 102 0.04 -28.10 -13.92
C ASP A 102 0.69 -28.44 -15.27
N ASN A 103 0.22 -27.82 -16.36
CA ASN A 103 0.66 -28.11 -17.73
C ASN A 103 0.75 -26.85 -18.59
N ILE A 104 1.65 -26.86 -19.58
CA ILE A 104 1.82 -25.75 -20.55
C ILE A 104 0.58 -25.48 -21.44
N ALA A 105 -0.42 -26.36 -21.41
CA ALA A 105 -1.70 -26.17 -22.07
C ALA A 105 -2.74 -25.43 -21.22
N ASP A 106 -2.47 -25.22 -19.92
CA ASP A 106 -3.41 -24.61 -19.00
C ASP A 106 -3.51 -23.10 -19.20
N GLY A 107 -4.71 -22.57 -18.96
CA GLY A 107 -5.00 -21.14 -19.03
C GLY A 107 -4.65 -20.39 -17.74
N ALA A 108 -4.84 -19.08 -17.78
CA ALA A 108 -4.55 -18.19 -16.65
C ALA A 108 -5.31 -18.57 -15.36
N GLU A 109 -6.48 -19.20 -15.47
CA GLU A 109 -7.25 -19.65 -14.30
C GLU A 109 -6.59 -20.77 -13.48
N ALA A 110 -5.56 -21.42 -14.02
CA ALA A 110 -4.82 -22.49 -13.36
C ALA A 110 -3.54 -21.99 -12.67
N GLY A 111 -3.12 -20.75 -12.92
CA GLY A 111 -1.95 -20.14 -12.30
C GLY A 111 -2.29 -18.82 -11.64
N GLY A 112 -1.26 -18.15 -11.13
CA GLY A 112 -1.39 -16.80 -10.59
C GLY A 112 -0.76 -15.76 -11.51
N ILE A 113 -0.07 -14.80 -10.92
CA ILE A 113 0.61 -13.70 -11.60
C ILE A 113 2.10 -13.63 -11.27
N TRP A 114 2.86 -13.06 -12.19
CA TRP A 114 4.27 -12.70 -12.01
C TRP A 114 4.47 -11.22 -12.27
N LEU A 115 5.32 -10.58 -11.47
CA LEU A 115 5.60 -9.15 -11.53
C LEU A 115 6.99 -8.95 -12.12
N GLU A 116 7.06 -8.28 -13.26
CA GLU A 116 8.34 -8.07 -13.95
C GLU A 116 8.33 -6.72 -14.68
N ASN A 117 9.39 -5.93 -14.50
CA ASN A 117 9.58 -4.63 -15.16
C ASN A 117 8.39 -3.64 -15.02
N GLY A 118 7.67 -3.67 -13.90
CA GLY A 118 6.52 -2.80 -13.66
C GLY A 118 5.21 -3.30 -14.25
N GLU A 119 5.21 -4.48 -14.89
CA GLU A 119 4.04 -5.12 -15.49
C GLU A 119 3.61 -6.37 -14.70
N VAL A 120 2.37 -6.77 -14.90
CA VAL A 120 1.78 -8.00 -14.38
C VAL A 120 1.59 -8.95 -15.54
N TYR A 121 2.05 -10.19 -15.38
CA TYR A 121 1.89 -11.27 -16.35
C TYR A 121 1.12 -12.42 -15.72
N ASP A 122 0.11 -12.92 -16.41
CA ASP A 122 -0.54 -14.16 -16.02
C ASP A 122 0.47 -15.32 -16.16
N VAL A 123 0.62 -16.11 -15.11
CA VAL A 123 1.45 -17.32 -15.11
C VAL A 123 0.60 -18.48 -15.62
N ASP A 124 0.27 -18.42 -16.90
CA ASP A 124 -0.38 -19.52 -17.61
C ASP A 124 0.65 -20.49 -18.22
N GLY A 125 0.17 -21.58 -18.80
CA GLY A 125 1.04 -22.56 -19.44
C GLY A 125 1.83 -21.98 -20.62
N ALA A 126 1.29 -20.99 -21.33
CA ALA A 126 1.95 -20.34 -22.46
C ALA A 126 3.08 -19.41 -21.99
N PHE A 127 2.92 -18.72 -20.86
CA PHE A 127 3.95 -17.92 -20.22
C PHE A 127 5.12 -18.81 -19.80
N ILE A 128 4.85 -19.91 -19.08
CA ILE A 128 5.86 -20.88 -18.65
C ILE A 128 6.61 -21.46 -19.85
N GLN A 129 5.90 -21.84 -20.92
CA GLN A 129 6.53 -22.33 -22.15
C GLN A 129 7.44 -21.29 -22.81
N ASN A 130 7.14 -20.00 -22.67
CA ASN A 130 7.83 -18.89 -23.33
C ASN A 130 8.97 -18.26 -22.50
N MET A 131 9.23 -18.72 -21.27
CA MET A 131 10.19 -18.08 -20.35
C MET A 131 11.60 -17.92 -20.95
N ALA A 132 12.08 -18.91 -21.70
CA ALA A 132 13.40 -18.82 -22.35
C ALA A 132 13.48 -17.66 -23.36
N THR A 133 12.39 -17.38 -24.08
CA THR A 133 12.33 -16.24 -25.01
C THR A 133 12.12 -14.94 -24.25
N PHE A 134 11.26 -14.96 -23.23
CA PHE A 134 10.93 -13.80 -22.40
C PHE A 134 12.18 -13.22 -21.72
N TYR A 135 13.02 -14.08 -21.10
CA TYR A 135 14.27 -13.67 -20.47
C TYR A 135 15.49 -13.73 -21.40
N ASN A 136 15.33 -14.16 -22.65
CA ASN A 136 16.43 -14.38 -23.60
C ASN A 136 17.54 -15.28 -23.01
N ASP A 137 17.14 -16.40 -22.42
CA ASP A 137 18.01 -17.38 -21.78
C ASP A 137 17.45 -18.81 -21.97
N GLU A 138 18.16 -19.63 -22.74
CA GLU A 138 17.75 -21.01 -23.07
C GLU A 138 17.80 -21.98 -21.88
N ASN A 139 18.35 -21.57 -20.73
CA ASN A 139 18.39 -22.40 -19.52
C ASN A 139 17.02 -22.55 -18.85
N TRP A 140 16.05 -21.68 -19.16
CA TRP A 140 14.67 -21.80 -18.70
C TRP A 140 13.96 -22.98 -19.39
N MET A 141 13.72 -24.06 -18.64
CA MET A 141 13.03 -25.26 -19.09
C MET A 141 12.22 -25.87 -17.94
N MET A 142 11.07 -25.27 -17.67
CA MET A 142 10.25 -25.56 -16.48
C MET A 142 9.19 -26.64 -16.67
N TYR A 143 9.28 -27.42 -17.75
CA TYR A 143 8.31 -28.47 -18.07
C TYR A 143 8.98 -29.65 -18.75
N ASP A 144 8.32 -30.81 -18.69
CA ASP A 144 8.81 -32.07 -19.25
C ASP A 144 8.38 -32.31 -20.72
N GLU A 145 8.70 -33.48 -21.27
CA GLU A 145 8.36 -33.82 -22.67
C GLU A 145 6.84 -33.93 -22.93
N ASN A 146 6.02 -34.11 -21.90
CA ASN A 146 4.56 -34.12 -21.98
C ASN A 146 3.95 -32.73 -21.78
N GLY A 147 4.78 -31.75 -21.40
CA GLY A 147 4.34 -30.40 -21.06
C GLY A 147 3.93 -30.24 -19.60
N ASP A 148 4.16 -31.24 -18.75
CA ASP A 148 3.87 -31.16 -17.32
C ASP A 148 4.90 -30.24 -16.66
N ILE A 149 4.43 -29.25 -15.92
CA ILE A 149 5.27 -28.21 -15.30
C ILE A 149 5.89 -28.76 -14.02
N TYR A 150 7.16 -28.42 -13.77
CA TYR A 150 7.84 -28.83 -12.55
C TYR A 150 7.38 -27.97 -11.37
N THR A 151 6.54 -28.53 -10.52
CA THR A 151 5.99 -27.88 -9.32
C THR A 151 6.57 -28.47 -8.04
N THR A 152 6.63 -27.68 -6.97
CA THR A 152 6.97 -28.17 -5.64
C THR A 152 5.79 -28.89 -5.00
N GLU A 153 5.96 -30.15 -4.58
CA GLU A 153 4.84 -31.03 -4.20
C GLU A 153 4.66 -31.18 -2.68
N THR A 154 5.68 -30.84 -1.90
CA THR A 154 5.72 -31.08 -0.45
C THR A 154 6.13 -29.84 0.33
N GLU A 155 5.84 -29.84 1.63
CA GLU A 155 6.31 -28.79 2.56
C GLU A 155 7.84 -28.67 2.55
N ASP A 156 8.56 -29.81 2.48
CA ASP A 156 10.02 -29.82 2.38
C ASP A 156 10.50 -29.21 1.05
N ASP A 157 9.81 -29.47 -0.07
CA ASP A 157 10.14 -28.85 -1.36
C ASP A 157 9.95 -27.34 -1.33
N CYS A 158 8.81 -26.88 -0.82
CA CYS A 158 8.55 -25.47 -0.57
C CYS A 158 9.65 -24.85 0.31
N ALA A 159 10.04 -25.50 1.42
CA ALA A 159 11.09 -25.00 2.31
C ALA A 159 12.45 -24.84 1.58
N ASN A 160 12.80 -25.79 0.71
CA ASN A 160 14.09 -25.81 0.02
C ASN A 160 14.12 -24.95 -1.25
N ALA A 161 12.96 -24.69 -1.87
CA ALA A 161 12.85 -23.87 -3.08
C ALA A 161 12.51 -22.39 -2.78
N ALA A 162 11.81 -22.10 -1.68
CA ALA A 162 11.41 -20.76 -1.26
C ALA A 162 12.33 -20.14 -0.19
N ASN A 163 13.65 -20.33 -0.31
CA ASN A 163 14.64 -19.75 0.60
C ASN A 163 15.84 -19.13 -0.15
N PRO A 164 16.66 -18.27 0.50
CA PRO A 164 17.75 -17.57 -0.18
C PRO A 164 18.87 -18.46 -0.76
N ASN A 165 18.96 -19.72 -0.36
CA ASN A 165 19.96 -20.69 -0.84
C ASN A 165 19.25 -21.88 -1.51
N VAL A 166 18.54 -21.61 -2.60
CA VAL A 166 17.82 -22.61 -3.39
C VAL A 166 18.76 -23.74 -3.82
N GLY A 167 18.35 -24.99 -3.59
CA GLY A 167 19.10 -26.18 -4.05
C GLY A 167 19.11 -26.28 -5.57
N GLU A 168 20.22 -26.77 -6.16
CA GLU A 168 20.35 -26.93 -7.62
C GLU A 168 19.27 -27.86 -8.21
N GLU A 169 18.74 -28.78 -7.40
CA GLU A 169 17.66 -29.69 -7.77
C GLU A 169 16.31 -28.99 -8.02
N TYR A 170 16.12 -27.78 -7.52
CA TYR A 170 14.90 -26.97 -7.72
C TYR A 170 15.06 -25.95 -8.84
N ALA A 171 16.19 -25.93 -9.55
CA ALA A 171 16.32 -25.12 -10.75
C ALA A 171 15.25 -25.53 -11.77
N ASN A 172 14.61 -24.55 -12.40
CA ASN A 172 13.46 -24.67 -13.30
C ASN A 172 12.15 -25.14 -12.64
N PHE A 173 11.98 -24.99 -11.33
CA PHE A 173 10.70 -25.24 -10.67
C PHE A 173 9.83 -23.98 -10.58
N CYS A 174 8.54 -24.15 -10.84
CA CYS A 174 7.50 -23.27 -10.36
C CYS A 174 7.25 -23.60 -8.89
N VAL A 175 7.56 -22.65 -8.02
CA VAL A 175 7.58 -22.81 -6.58
C VAL A 175 6.26 -22.35 -6.01
N GLU A 176 5.58 -23.25 -5.32
CA GLU A 176 4.39 -22.97 -4.55
C GLU A 176 4.44 -23.62 -3.17
N CYS A 177 3.80 -22.95 -2.22
CA CYS A 177 3.66 -23.42 -0.86
C CYS A 177 2.16 -23.46 -0.57
N LEU A 178 1.66 -24.61 -0.08
CA LEU A 178 0.22 -24.80 0.08
C LEU A 178 -0.28 -24.22 1.42
N PRO A 179 -1.54 -23.75 1.47
CA PRO A 179 -2.18 -23.26 2.70
C PRO A 179 -2.08 -24.24 3.88
N SER A 180 -2.10 -25.54 3.61
CA SER A 180 -2.00 -26.57 4.63
C SER A 180 -0.69 -26.56 5.42
N TYR A 181 0.36 -25.92 4.90
CA TYR A 181 1.68 -25.88 5.54
C TYR A 181 1.80 -24.81 6.63
N VAL A 182 0.85 -23.86 6.69
CA VAL A 182 0.92 -22.68 7.58
C VAL A 182 -0.30 -22.54 8.50
N THR A 183 -1.09 -23.60 8.68
CA THR A 183 -2.37 -23.54 9.44
C THR A 183 -2.22 -23.19 10.92
N ASP A 184 -1.06 -23.47 11.50
CA ASP A 184 -0.77 -23.20 12.92
C ASP A 184 0.00 -21.88 13.13
N MET A 185 0.20 -21.10 12.06
CA MET A 185 0.92 -19.84 12.13
C MET A 185 0.04 -18.71 12.67
N SER A 186 0.66 -17.82 13.42
CA SER A 186 0.05 -16.54 13.78
C SER A 186 1.09 -15.42 13.76
N ASN A 187 0.71 -14.28 13.24
CA ASN A 187 1.49 -13.05 13.23
C ASN A 187 0.81 -12.00 14.12
N THR A 188 1.60 -11.15 14.75
CA THR A 188 1.10 -10.04 15.57
C THR A 188 1.68 -8.73 15.04
N TYR A 189 0.79 -7.79 14.72
CA TYR A 189 1.13 -6.45 14.27
C TYR A 189 0.61 -5.43 15.28
N THR A 190 1.27 -4.27 15.35
CA THR A 190 0.85 -3.16 16.20
C THR A 190 0.76 -1.91 15.34
N ILE A 191 -0.39 -1.25 15.35
CA ILE A 191 -0.66 -0.02 14.59
C ILE A 191 -1.18 1.05 15.56
N PRO A 192 -0.69 2.31 15.53
CA PRO A 192 -1.23 3.38 16.38
C PRO A 192 -2.71 3.62 16.12
N VAL A 193 -3.48 3.90 17.17
CA VAL A 193 -4.90 4.26 17.04
C VAL A 193 -5.03 5.61 16.32
N THR A 194 -4.27 6.60 16.76
CA THR A 194 -4.22 7.94 16.16
C THR A 194 -2.84 8.12 15.50
N PRO A 195 -2.76 8.16 14.17
CA PRO A 195 -1.50 8.35 13.45
C PRO A 195 -0.83 9.69 13.82
N VAL A 196 0.50 9.71 13.88
CA VAL A 196 1.26 10.94 14.15
C VAL A 196 2.15 11.24 12.95
N LYS A 197 1.84 12.31 12.21
CA LYS A 197 2.65 12.73 11.06
C LYS A 197 4.02 13.24 11.52
N LEU A 198 5.07 12.73 10.90
CA LEU A 198 6.45 13.15 11.14
C LEU A 198 6.83 14.34 10.27
N ALA A 199 7.83 15.10 10.73
CA ALA A 199 8.41 16.19 9.95
C ALA A 199 9.23 15.71 8.73
N SER A 200 9.76 14.49 8.81
CA SER A 200 10.47 13.80 7.74
C SER A 200 10.03 12.35 7.69
N PRO A 201 9.77 11.79 6.50
CA PRO A 201 9.38 10.40 6.38
C PRO A 201 10.53 9.44 6.72
N LEU A 202 10.16 8.23 7.11
CA LEU A 202 11.05 7.13 7.44
C LEU A 202 11.09 6.15 6.26
N SER A 203 12.29 5.91 5.73
CA SER A 203 12.48 4.84 4.75
C SER A 203 12.32 3.47 5.41
N PHE A 204 11.72 2.53 4.67
CA PHE A 204 11.64 1.13 5.08
C PHE A 204 13.03 0.50 5.26
N GLY A 205 13.15 -0.49 6.16
CA GLY A 205 14.39 -1.18 6.50
C GLY A 205 15.29 -1.52 5.30
N GLY A 206 16.52 -1.00 5.31
CA GLY A 206 17.54 -1.09 4.25
C GLY A 206 18.51 0.10 4.29
N PHE A 207 19.75 -0.07 3.78
CA PHE A 207 20.98 0.76 3.90
C PHE A 207 20.88 2.29 4.16
N GLY A 208 20.26 2.69 5.26
CA GLY A 208 20.41 4.03 5.82
C GLY A 208 21.81 4.22 6.44
N PRO A 209 22.25 5.48 6.66
CA PRO A 209 23.46 5.75 7.42
C PRO A 209 23.40 5.04 8.80
N PRO A 210 24.52 4.54 9.34
CA PRO A 210 24.55 3.96 10.68
C PRO A 210 23.96 4.94 11.71
N GLY A 211 22.88 4.54 12.37
CA GLY A 211 22.19 5.34 13.40
C GLY A 211 20.91 6.05 12.94
N ALA A 212 20.43 5.86 11.71
CA ALA A 212 19.08 6.24 11.31
C ALA A 212 18.07 5.19 11.81
N SER A 213 16.99 5.62 12.47
CA SER A 213 15.81 4.79 12.70
C SER A 213 15.18 4.46 11.33
N SER A 214 15.09 3.19 10.97
CA SER A 214 14.38 2.76 9.76
C SER A 214 12.98 2.28 10.13
N ALA A 215 11.99 2.58 9.29
CA ALA A 215 10.65 2.01 9.43
C ALA A 215 10.69 0.47 9.36
N PRO A 216 9.72 -0.23 9.96
CA PRO A 216 9.57 -1.68 9.82
C PRO A 216 9.55 -2.10 8.35
N SER A 217 10.00 -3.31 8.02
CA SER A 217 9.99 -3.78 6.63
C SER A 217 8.59 -4.05 6.08
N ASN A 218 7.57 -4.16 6.91
CA ASN A 218 6.19 -4.32 6.47
C ASN A 218 5.58 -2.95 6.14
N ARG A 219 4.80 -2.87 5.08
CA ARG A 219 4.20 -1.61 4.60
C ARG A 219 2.92 -1.28 5.35
N GLY A 220 2.07 -2.28 5.54
CA GLY A 220 0.76 -2.14 6.15
C GLY A 220 0.03 -3.45 6.30
N LEU A 221 -1.22 -3.39 6.72
CA LEU A 221 -2.08 -4.53 6.94
C LEU A 221 -3.41 -4.34 6.20
N ALA A 222 -3.80 -5.32 5.40
CA ALA A 222 -5.11 -5.38 4.76
C ALA A 222 -6.20 -5.69 5.80
N PHE A 223 -7.46 -5.37 5.48
CA PHE A 223 -8.58 -5.62 6.38
C PHE A 223 -8.80 -7.09 6.73
N ASN A 224 -8.41 -8.00 5.85
CA ASN A 224 -8.45 -9.44 6.11
C ASN A 224 -7.28 -9.96 6.95
N GLY A 225 -6.41 -9.07 7.44
CA GLY A 225 -5.27 -9.39 8.29
C GLY A 225 -4.08 -9.97 7.55
N VAL A 226 -4.06 -9.96 6.21
CA VAL A 226 -2.86 -10.29 5.43
C VAL A 226 -1.98 -9.05 5.32
N VAL A 227 -0.68 -9.22 5.50
CA VAL A 227 0.30 -8.12 5.50
C VAL A 227 0.64 -7.68 4.08
N PHE A 228 0.72 -6.37 3.86
CA PHE A 228 1.37 -5.78 2.71
C PHE A 228 2.88 -5.76 2.99
N ASP A 229 3.62 -6.71 2.42
CA ASP A 229 5.01 -6.94 2.77
C ASP A 229 5.99 -6.09 1.93
N ALA A 230 7.27 -6.18 2.24
CA ALA A 230 8.34 -5.64 1.41
C ALA A 230 8.36 -6.32 0.02
N PRO A 231 8.90 -5.64 -1.01
CA PRO A 231 9.09 -6.23 -2.34
C PRO A 231 9.68 -7.63 -2.30
N ALA A 232 9.09 -8.56 -3.04
CA ALA A 232 9.65 -9.89 -3.22
C ALA A 232 11.03 -9.78 -3.90
N PRO A 233 12.03 -10.59 -3.51
CA PRO A 233 13.36 -10.54 -4.09
C PRO A 233 13.40 -11.25 -5.45
N THR A 234 12.71 -10.70 -6.46
CA THR A 234 12.56 -11.29 -7.81
C THR A 234 13.92 -11.58 -8.46
N ASP A 235 14.92 -10.71 -8.29
CA ASP A 235 16.29 -10.95 -8.77
C ASP A 235 16.91 -12.23 -8.20
N ALA A 236 16.66 -12.55 -6.93
CA ALA A 236 17.19 -13.76 -6.28
C ALA A 236 16.43 -15.01 -6.75
N ILE A 237 15.11 -14.90 -6.94
CA ILE A 237 14.25 -15.96 -7.47
C ILE A 237 14.70 -16.34 -8.89
N LEU A 238 14.78 -15.36 -9.78
CA LEU A 238 15.21 -15.56 -11.16
C LEU A 238 16.68 -16.01 -11.24
N GLY A 239 17.54 -15.51 -10.34
CA GLY A 239 18.95 -15.92 -10.25
C GLY A 239 19.15 -17.39 -9.86
N ALA A 240 18.16 -18.02 -9.23
CA ALA A 240 18.14 -19.44 -8.91
C ALA A 240 17.46 -20.31 -9.99
N TYR A 241 17.01 -19.70 -11.10
CA TYR A 241 16.16 -20.33 -12.11
C TYR A 241 14.85 -20.89 -11.53
N THR A 242 14.30 -20.28 -10.48
CA THR A 242 12.96 -20.61 -10.00
C THR A 242 11.97 -19.52 -10.41
N LEU A 243 10.70 -19.88 -10.47
CA LEU A 243 9.60 -18.92 -10.52
C LEU A 243 8.78 -19.11 -9.25
N ALA A 244 8.43 -18.06 -8.52
CA ALA A 244 7.61 -18.16 -7.32
C ALA A 244 6.39 -17.23 -7.42
N PRO A 245 5.39 -17.61 -8.24
CA PRO A 245 4.25 -16.75 -8.56
C PRO A 245 3.53 -16.21 -7.33
N PHE A 246 2.88 -15.08 -7.50
CA PHE A 246 1.82 -14.61 -6.61
C PHE A 246 0.49 -15.15 -7.13
N ASP A 247 -0.52 -15.31 -6.30
CA ASP A 247 -1.87 -15.61 -6.79
C ASP A 247 -2.53 -14.34 -7.34
N ASP A 248 -3.74 -14.46 -7.87
CA ASP A 248 -4.50 -13.33 -8.41
C ASP A 248 -4.82 -12.25 -7.36
N ALA A 249 -4.72 -12.57 -6.06
CA ALA A 249 -4.85 -11.58 -5.00
C ALA A 249 -3.54 -10.82 -4.72
N GLY A 250 -2.45 -11.18 -5.41
CA GLY A 250 -1.13 -10.56 -5.30
C GLY A 250 -0.31 -11.10 -4.15
N GLY A 251 -0.63 -12.29 -3.63
CA GLY A 251 0.06 -12.88 -2.49
C GLY A 251 0.56 -14.30 -2.70
N HIS A 252 1.47 -14.73 -1.84
CA HIS A 252 1.96 -16.11 -1.81
C HIS A 252 2.34 -16.52 -0.40
N ILE A 253 2.68 -17.81 -0.23
CA ILE A 253 3.01 -18.40 1.06
C ILE A 253 4.52 -18.56 1.19
N ASN A 254 5.04 -18.17 2.36
CA ASN A 254 6.35 -18.59 2.84
C ASN A 254 6.21 -19.24 4.22
N LEU A 255 6.97 -20.30 4.50
CA LEU A 255 6.85 -21.05 5.77
C LEU A 255 7.27 -20.26 7.02
N ASN A 256 7.93 -19.11 6.87
CA ASN A 256 8.30 -18.22 7.96
C ASN A 256 7.34 -17.04 8.15
N ALA A 257 6.64 -16.61 7.10
CA ALA A 257 5.78 -15.42 7.12
C ALA A 257 4.28 -15.73 6.97
N GLY A 258 3.94 -16.91 6.45
CA GLY A 258 2.58 -17.29 6.07
C GLY A 258 2.22 -16.71 4.71
N TYR A 259 0.92 -16.59 4.44
CA TYR A 259 0.45 -15.87 3.26
C TYR A 259 0.59 -14.36 3.45
N HIS A 260 1.14 -13.68 2.45
CA HIS A 260 1.43 -12.24 2.47
C HIS A 260 1.36 -11.66 1.06
N TYR A 261 1.03 -10.37 0.95
CA TYR A 261 0.89 -9.68 -0.34
C TYR A 261 2.15 -8.94 -0.73
N HIS A 262 2.44 -8.96 -2.03
CA HIS A 262 3.46 -8.14 -2.72
C HIS A 262 2.86 -7.15 -3.72
N ALA A 263 1.58 -7.33 -4.04
CA ALA A 263 0.81 -6.46 -4.92
C ALA A 263 -0.64 -6.31 -4.44
N ALA A 264 -1.26 -5.17 -4.74
CA ALA A 264 -2.68 -4.92 -4.49
C ALA A 264 -3.48 -5.01 -5.79
N THR A 265 -4.06 -6.18 -6.08
CA THR A 265 -4.76 -6.46 -7.35
C THR A 265 -6.25 -6.12 -7.35
N GLY A 266 -6.79 -5.76 -6.18
CA GLY A 266 -8.20 -5.44 -5.98
C GLY A 266 -9.09 -6.63 -5.59
N VAL A 267 -8.52 -7.83 -5.37
CA VAL A 267 -9.25 -9.01 -4.90
C VAL A 267 -9.60 -8.94 -3.41
N SER A 268 -8.67 -8.48 -2.58
CA SER A 268 -8.89 -8.33 -1.13
C SER A 268 -9.97 -7.27 -0.83
N THR A 269 -10.57 -7.36 0.35
CA THR A 269 -11.66 -6.47 0.76
C THR A 269 -11.29 -4.99 0.63
N GLN A 270 -12.20 -4.23 0.00
CA GLN A 270 -12.05 -2.79 -0.19
C GLN A 270 -13.29 -2.04 0.32
N VAL A 271 -13.07 -0.87 0.91
CA VAL A 271 -14.12 0.03 1.39
C VAL A 271 -14.27 1.18 0.41
N ALA A 272 -15.31 1.08 -0.42
CA ALA A 272 -15.65 2.09 -1.43
C ALA A 272 -15.90 3.47 -0.80
N GLN A 273 -15.43 4.51 -1.48
CA GLN A 273 -15.61 5.89 -1.06
C GLN A 273 -16.79 6.53 -1.79
N THR A 274 -17.49 7.46 -1.14
CA THR A 274 -18.73 8.06 -1.68
C THR A 274 -18.50 9.24 -2.63
N ASP A 275 -17.27 9.72 -2.74
CA ASP A 275 -16.83 10.92 -3.46
C ASP A 275 -15.92 10.59 -4.66
N ASN A 276 -15.99 9.36 -5.17
CA ASN A 276 -15.15 8.85 -6.27
C ASN A 276 -13.65 8.79 -5.93
N HIS A 277 -13.28 8.81 -4.66
CA HIS A 277 -11.92 8.49 -4.25
C HIS A 277 -11.64 6.99 -4.43
N ALA A 278 -10.37 6.61 -4.57
CA ALA A 278 -9.97 5.20 -4.53
C ALA A 278 -10.49 4.52 -3.27
N ALA A 279 -10.77 3.22 -3.32
CA ALA A 279 -11.28 2.48 -2.18
C ALA A 279 -10.19 2.29 -1.12
N GLN A 280 -10.54 2.36 0.17
CA GLN A 280 -9.60 2.04 1.25
C GLN A 280 -9.39 0.54 1.29
N ILE A 281 -8.16 0.08 1.48
CA ILE A 281 -7.80 -1.35 1.46
C ILE A 281 -7.14 -1.83 2.75
N GLY A 282 -6.74 -0.90 3.63
CA GLY A 282 -6.08 -1.22 4.88
C GLY A 282 -5.48 0.00 5.57
N TYR A 283 -4.50 -0.26 6.43
CA TYR A 283 -3.72 0.76 7.15
C TYR A 283 -2.23 0.47 7.04
N ALA A 284 -1.43 1.52 6.88
CA ALA A 284 0.02 1.44 6.94
C ALA A 284 0.48 1.16 8.37
N MET A 285 1.74 0.75 8.56
CA MET A 285 2.28 0.45 9.90
C MET A 285 2.33 1.67 10.84
N ASP A 286 2.25 2.89 10.31
CA ASP A 286 2.12 4.15 11.05
C ASP A 286 0.66 4.58 11.29
N GLY A 287 -0.31 3.75 10.90
CA GLY A 287 -1.74 3.94 11.11
C GLY A 287 -2.45 4.80 10.08
N PHE A 288 -1.75 5.47 9.16
CA PHE A 288 -2.45 6.17 8.09
C PHE A 288 -3.14 5.19 7.14
N ALA A 289 -4.32 5.58 6.66
CA ALA A 289 -5.11 4.76 5.75
C ALA A 289 -4.37 4.51 4.43
N MET A 290 -4.49 3.29 3.91
CA MET A 290 -3.99 2.91 2.59
C MET A 290 -5.18 2.73 1.64
N TYR A 291 -5.09 3.35 0.47
CA TYR A 291 -6.08 3.32 -0.59
C TYR A 291 -5.53 2.61 -1.83
N ALA A 292 -6.43 2.05 -2.63
CA ALA A 292 -6.10 1.48 -3.93
C ALA A 292 -5.42 2.52 -4.83
N GLN A 293 -4.66 2.05 -5.84
CA GLN A 293 -3.95 2.92 -6.77
C GLN A 293 -4.92 3.85 -7.52
N LEU A 294 -6.02 3.27 -8.04
CA LEU A 294 -6.93 3.93 -8.94
C LEU A 294 -8.29 4.19 -8.29
N ASP A 295 -8.90 5.31 -8.65
CA ASP A 295 -10.30 5.57 -8.40
C ASP A 295 -11.24 4.69 -9.26
N ALA A 296 -12.56 4.83 -9.05
CA ALA A 296 -13.56 4.06 -9.79
C ALA A 296 -13.61 4.40 -11.30
N ASP A 297 -13.03 5.52 -11.71
CA ASP A 297 -12.89 5.94 -13.11
C ASP A 297 -11.55 5.52 -13.74
N GLY A 298 -10.67 4.86 -12.97
CA GLY A 298 -9.37 4.38 -13.41
C GLY A 298 -8.26 5.44 -13.37
N ASN A 299 -8.40 6.51 -12.59
CA ASN A 299 -7.39 7.56 -12.44
C ASN A 299 -6.56 7.37 -11.17
N GLU A 300 -5.25 7.60 -11.29
CA GLU A 300 -4.34 7.71 -10.15
C GLU A 300 -4.25 9.19 -9.71
N PRO A 301 -4.16 9.48 -8.40
CA PRO A 301 -3.92 10.84 -7.93
C PRO A 301 -2.61 11.42 -8.49
N THR A 302 -2.63 12.70 -8.86
CA THR A 302 -1.50 13.35 -9.53
C THR A 302 -0.60 14.16 -8.60
N ASP A 303 -0.93 14.22 -7.32
CA ASP A 303 -0.33 15.08 -6.30
C ASP A 303 0.26 14.29 -5.11
N LEU A 304 0.59 13.02 -5.34
CA LEU A 304 1.25 12.17 -4.35
C LEU A 304 2.68 12.66 -4.05
N ASP A 305 3.06 12.59 -2.77
CA ASP A 305 4.42 12.82 -2.28
C ASP A 305 5.35 11.62 -2.52
N ASP A 306 6.60 11.73 -2.06
CA ASP A 306 7.63 10.69 -2.25
C ASP A 306 7.29 9.37 -1.52
N CYS A 307 6.36 9.36 -0.56
CA CYS A 307 5.88 8.15 0.10
C CYS A 307 4.59 7.60 -0.54
N ARG A 308 4.14 8.21 -1.64
CA ARG A 308 2.85 7.95 -2.30
C ARG A 308 1.63 8.37 -1.47
N GLY A 309 1.76 9.38 -0.64
CA GLY A 309 0.64 9.94 0.12
C GLY A 309 0.32 11.39 -0.24
N HIS A 310 -0.85 11.85 0.18
CA HIS A 310 -1.25 13.26 0.10
C HIS A 310 -2.25 13.59 1.22
N THR A 311 -2.65 14.86 1.32
CA THR A 311 -3.61 15.32 2.33
C THR A 311 -4.86 15.88 1.66
N ASP A 312 -6.05 15.51 2.14
CA ASP A 312 -7.30 16.17 1.79
C ASP A 312 -8.13 16.58 3.03
N SER A 313 -9.21 17.34 2.83
CA SER A 313 -10.05 17.85 3.93
C SER A 313 -11.06 16.84 4.52
N ILE A 314 -11.11 15.62 3.99
CA ILE A 314 -12.03 14.54 4.39
C ILE A 314 -11.28 13.45 5.16
N ARG A 315 -10.07 13.12 4.73
CA ARG A 315 -9.26 11.98 5.15
C ARG A 315 -7.99 12.38 5.88
N GLY A 316 -7.62 13.65 5.84
CA GLY A 316 -6.29 14.06 6.28
C GLY A 316 -5.22 13.44 5.39
N TYR A 317 -4.04 13.19 5.96
CA TYR A 317 -2.97 12.48 5.24
C TYR A 317 -3.29 11.00 5.07
N HIS A 318 -3.08 10.46 3.87
CA HIS A 318 -3.27 9.05 3.55
C HIS A 318 -2.45 8.62 2.34
N TYR A 319 -2.28 7.31 2.16
CA TYR A 319 -1.48 6.73 1.08
C TYR A 319 -2.32 6.14 -0.05
N HIS A 320 -1.76 6.14 -1.26
CA HIS A 320 -2.23 5.34 -2.39
C HIS A 320 -1.18 4.31 -2.78
N VAL A 321 -1.60 3.04 -2.84
CA VAL A 321 -0.68 1.97 -3.22
C VAL A 321 -0.22 2.09 -4.67
N ALA A 322 0.98 1.60 -4.95
CA ALA A 322 1.56 1.54 -6.27
C ALA A 322 0.84 0.53 -7.18
N ALA A 323 1.12 0.62 -8.48
CA ALA A 323 0.62 -0.35 -9.44
C ALA A 323 1.09 -1.76 -9.07
N PRO A 324 0.26 -2.81 -9.23
CA PRO A 324 0.63 -4.18 -8.85
C PRO A 324 2.00 -4.64 -9.35
N GLY A 325 2.34 -4.33 -10.62
CA GLY A 325 3.62 -4.67 -11.25
C GLY A 325 4.85 -4.02 -10.62
N SER A 326 4.70 -3.04 -9.72
CA SER A 326 5.82 -2.41 -9.02
C SER A 326 6.44 -3.29 -7.95
N ASN A 327 5.80 -4.41 -7.58
CA ASN A 327 6.24 -5.29 -6.50
C ASN A 327 6.42 -4.49 -5.18
N SER A 328 5.50 -3.57 -4.90
CA SER A 328 5.52 -2.68 -3.72
C SER A 328 4.14 -2.06 -3.52
N PHE A 329 3.97 -1.31 -2.43
CA PHE A 329 2.74 -0.61 -2.08
C PHE A 329 2.99 0.88 -1.88
N ILE A 330 3.82 1.22 -0.90
CA ILE A 330 4.24 2.58 -0.56
C ILE A 330 5.76 2.59 -0.37
N ASP A 331 6.37 3.78 -0.46
CA ASP A 331 7.83 3.91 -0.53
C ASP A 331 8.48 4.34 0.80
N CYS A 332 7.71 4.93 1.72
CA CYS A 332 8.11 5.25 3.08
C CYS A 332 6.92 5.37 4.05
N LEU A 333 7.21 5.53 5.34
CA LEU A 333 6.22 5.94 6.35
C LEU A 333 6.39 7.43 6.68
N SER A 334 5.39 8.23 6.39
CA SER A 334 5.26 9.63 6.80
C SER A 334 4.82 9.80 8.24
N GLY A 335 4.39 8.73 8.93
CA GLY A 335 4.00 8.74 10.33
C GLY A 335 4.94 7.96 11.27
N ALA A 336 4.79 8.21 12.57
CA ALA A 336 5.44 7.44 13.61
C ALA A 336 4.77 6.05 13.72
N TYR A 337 5.57 4.99 13.67
CA TYR A 337 5.10 3.61 13.83
C TYR A 337 5.20 3.17 15.30
N ALA A 338 4.45 2.15 15.69
CA ALA A 338 4.49 1.59 17.04
C ALA A 338 5.74 0.71 17.26
N GLU A 339 6.48 0.92 18.34
CA GLU A 339 7.66 0.11 18.73
C GLU A 339 7.32 -1.21 19.43
#